data_AF-A0AA96SCU6-F1
#
_entry.id   AF-A0AA96SCU6-F1
#
_cell.length_a   1.000
_cell.length_b   1.000
_cell.length_c   1.000
_cell.angle_alpha   90.00
_cell.angle_beta   90.00
_cell.angle_gamma   90.00
#
_symmetry.space_group_name_H-M   'P 1'
#
loop_
_entity.id
_entity.type
_entity.pdbx_description
1 polymer ?
#
loop_
_entity_poly.entity_id
_entity_poly.type
_entity_poly.pdbx_seq_one_letter_code
_entity_poly.pdbx_strand_id
1 'polypeptide(L)'
;MVKYNKKSLIKLLDPATITALNNTYKPSLGNLAARLNRAPQNVFYYLENDSFKGYQKEIILDLLLDHCLEGTELILINSIVNRKAGT
;
A
#
# COMPACT_ATOMS: atom_id res chain seq x y z
N MET A 1 -6.43 -20.80 5.57
CA MET A 1 -5.84 -19.60 4.92
C MET A 1 -6.97 -18.84 4.25
N VAL A 2 -7.36 -17.67 4.78
CA VAL A 2 -8.46 -16.88 4.21
C VAL A 2 -8.02 -16.37 2.84
N LYS A 3 -8.63 -16.87 1.76
CA LYS A 3 -8.37 -16.39 0.40
C LYS A 3 -9.05 -15.03 0.23
N TYR A 4 -8.35 -13.95 0.56
CA TYR A 4 -8.83 -12.60 0.30
C TYR A 4 -8.94 -12.35 -1.21
N ASN A 5 -9.97 -11.63 -1.62
CA ASN A 5 -10.09 -11.17 -2.99
C ASN A 5 -9.06 -10.04 -3.22
N LYS A 6 -7.99 -10.33 -3.98
CA LYS A 6 -6.91 -9.40 -4.30
C LYS A 6 -7.44 -8.05 -4.81
N LYS A 7 -8.51 -8.06 -5.62
CA LYS A 7 -9.16 -6.83 -6.13
C LYS A 7 -9.76 -5.97 -5.03
N SER A 8 -10.28 -6.57 -3.97
CA SER A 8 -10.82 -5.83 -2.83
C SER A 8 -9.70 -5.20 -2.00
N LEU A 9 -8.61 -5.93 -1.79
CA LEU A 9 -7.45 -5.41 -1.05
C LEU A 9 -6.78 -4.24 -1.78
N ILE A 10 -6.66 -4.31 -3.11
CA ILE A 10 -6.10 -3.22 -3.92
C ILE A 10 -6.86 -1.90 -3.75
N LYS A 11 -8.19 -1.95 -3.55
CA LYS A 11 -9.01 -0.76 -3.33
C LYS A 11 -8.70 -0.04 -2.00
N LEU A 12 -8.10 -0.75 -1.05
CA LEU A 12 -7.69 -0.21 0.26
C LEU A 12 -6.31 0.45 0.20
N LEU A 13 -5.56 0.32 -0.90
CA LEU A 13 -4.24 0.91 -1.07
C LEU A 13 -4.34 2.35 -1.59
N ASP A 14 -4.91 3.23 -0.78
CA ASP A 14 -4.78 4.69 -0.95
C ASP A 14 -3.39 5.18 -0.45
N PRO A 15 -2.97 6.41 -0.78
CA PRO A 15 -1.64 6.89 -0.42
C PRO A 15 -1.36 6.91 1.09
N ALA A 16 -2.37 7.25 1.89
CA ALA A 16 -2.23 7.29 3.34
C ALA A 16 -2.02 5.88 3.91
N THR A 17 -2.74 4.90 3.39
CA THR A 17 -2.60 3.49 3.74
C THR A 17 -1.25 2.93 3.30
N ILE A 18 -0.81 3.20 2.07
CA ILE A 18 0.51 2.77 1.58
C ILE A 18 1.62 3.39 2.45
N THR A 19 1.48 4.67 2.81
CA THR A 19 2.45 5.36 3.68
C THR A 19 2.50 4.73 5.07
N ALA A 20 1.35 4.44 5.68
CA ALA A 20 1.29 3.77 6.98
C ALA A 20 1.92 2.37 6.92
N LEU A 21 1.60 1.58 5.89
CA LEU A 21 2.18 0.25 5.68
C LEU A 21 3.69 0.31 5.49
N ASN A 22 4.20 1.28 4.72
CA ASN A 22 5.64 1.47 4.57
C ASN A 22 6.32 1.80 5.90
N ASN A 23 5.68 2.56 6.78
CA ASN A 23 6.22 2.87 8.10
C ASN A 23 6.18 1.66 9.05
N THR A 24 5.14 0.82 8.97
CA THR A 24 4.97 -0.36 9.83
C THR A 24 5.89 -1.51 9.43
N TYR A 25 5.91 -1.89 8.15
CA TYR A 25 6.68 -3.04 7.65
C TYR A 25 8.10 -2.66 7.24
N LYS A 26 8.42 -1.35 7.24
CA LYS A 26 9.69 -0.77 6.79
C LYS A 26 10.20 -1.27 5.43
N PRO A 27 9.37 -1.61 4.41
CA PRO A 27 9.90 -1.67 3.05
C PRO A 27 10.42 -0.26 2.74
N SER A 28 11.72 -0.13 2.49
CA SER A 28 12.26 1.18 2.15
C SER A 28 11.55 1.71 0.89
N LEU A 29 11.39 3.03 0.77
CA LEU A 29 10.94 3.65 -0.48
C LEU A 29 11.79 3.17 -1.68
N GLY A 30 13.06 2.83 -1.45
CA GLY A 30 13.94 2.19 -2.42
C GLY A 30 13.47 0.80 -2.87
N ASN A 31 12.99 -0.04 -1.95
CA ASN A 31 12.44 -1.36 -2.28
C ASN A 31 11.17 -1.23 -3.12
N LEU A 32 10.30 -0.29 -2.75
CA LEU A 32 9.08 -0.01 -3.49
C LEU A 32 9.39 0.51 -4.91
N ALA A 33 10.36 1.42 -5.02
CA ALA A 33 10.84 1.96 -6.28
C ALA A 33 11.46 0.88 -7.19
N ALA A 34 12.30 0.02 -6.62
CA ALA A 34 12.91 -1.10 -7.33
C ALA A 34 11.84 -2.08 -7.84
N ARG A 35 10.87 -2.45 -7.00
CA ARG A 35 9.78 -3.37 -7.39
C ARG A 35 8.88 -2.78 -8.47
N LEU A 36 8.67 -1.46 -8.46
CA LEU A 36 7.90 -0.74 -9.47
C LEU A 36 8.70 -0.42 -10.74
N ASN A 37 10.01 -0.71 -10.77
CA ASN A 37 10.94 -0.28 -11.81
C ASN A 37 10.83 1.24 -12.09
N ARG A 38 10.93 2.03 -11.02
CA ARG A 38 10.83 3.50 -11.04
C ARG A 38 11.90 4.11 -10.14
N ALA A 39 12.21 5.39 -10.40
CA ALA A 39 13.02 6.17 -9.47
C ALA A 39 12.21 6.48 -8.19
N PRO A 40 12.86 6.61 -7.02
CA PRO A 40 12.16 6.95 -5.77
C PRO A 40 11.35 8.25 -5.84
N GLN A 41 11.81 9.25 -6.61
CA GLN A 41 11.06 10.51 -6.78
C GLN A 41 9.71 10.30 -7.45
N ASN A 42 9.60 9.33 -8.37
CA ASN A 42 8.33 9.00 -9.02
C ASN A 42 7.36 8.33 -8.04
N VAL A 43 7.85 7.46 -7.16
CA VAL A 43 7.03 6.83 -6.11
C VAL A 43 6.50 7.88 -5.15
N PHE A 44 7.35 8.82 -4.75
CA PHE A 44 6.95 9.96 -3.93
C PHE A 44 5.87 10.80 -4.62
N TYR A 45 6.08 11.14 -5.89
CA TYR A 45 5.08 11.86 -6.69
C TYR A 45 3.74 11.10 -6.77
N TYR A 46 3.77 9.77 -6.95
CA TYR A 46 2.55 8.96 -7.00
C TYR A 46 1.79 8.93 -5.68
N LEU A 47 2.50 8.93 -4.54
CA LEU A 47 1.91 9.03 -3.21
C LEU A 47 1.24 10.40 -3.00
N GLU A 48 1.97 11.49 -3.26
CA GLU A 48 1.47 12.86 -3.06
C GLU A 48 0.24 13.18 -3.93
N ASN A 49 0.12 12.57 -5.11
CA ASN A 49 -0.92 12.88 -6.10
C ASN A 49 -1.99 11.78 -6.24
N ASP A 50 -2.00 10.75 -5.38
CA ASP A 50 -2.87 9.56 -5.51
C ASP A 50 -2.99 9.03 -6.96
N SER A 51 -1.85 8.86 -7.62
CA SER A 51 -1.81 8.57 -9.06
C SER A 51 -1.33 7.15 -9.40
N PHE A 52 -1.27 6.26 -8.41
CA PHE A 52 -0.99 4.84 -8.65
C PHE A 52 -2.09 4.19 -9.48
N LYS A 53 -1.71 3.65 -10.63
CA LYS A 53 -2.58 2.80 -11.46
C LYS A 53 -2.83 1.46 -10.78
N GLY A 54 -3.93 0.79 -11.16
CA GLY A 54 -4.32 -0.50 -10.59
C GLY A 54 -3.20 -1.55 -10.59
N TYR A 55 -2.49 -1.69 -11.71
CA TYR A 55 -1.35 -2.63 -11.80
C TYR A 55 -0.17 -2.24 -10.87
N GLN A 56 0.02 -0.96 -10.55
CA GLN A 56 1.05 -0.53 -9.61
C GLN A 56 0.63 -0.88 -8.17
N LYS A 57 -0.65 -0.71 -7.84
CA LYS A 57 -1.21 -1.14 -6.55
C LYS A 57 -1.16 -2.67 -6.40
N GLU A 58 -1.30 -3.44 -7.48
CA GLU A 58 -1.06 -4.88 -7.48
C GLU A 58 0.37 -5.24 -7.08
N ILE A 59 1.36 -4.58 -7.70
CA ILE A 59 2.79 -4.79 -7.39
C ILE A 59 3.11 -4.42 -5.94
N ILE A 60 2.54 -3.32 -5.45
CA ILE A 60 2.69 -2.90 -4.05
C ILE A 60 2.10 -3.94 -3.10
N LEU A 61 0.90 -4.44 -3.40
CA LEU A 61 0.27 -5.48 -2.59
C LEU A 61 1.14 -6.75 -2.54
N ASP A 62 1.63 -7.22 -3.69
CA ASP A 62 2.49 -8.41 -3.75
C ASP A 62 3.77 -8.21 -2.93
N LEU A 63 4.41 -7.04 -3.02
CA LEU A 63 5.57 -6.71 -2.18
C LEU A 63 5.25 -6.78 -0.68
N LEU A 64 4.11 -6.23 -0.27
CA LEU A 64 3.73 -6.23 1.14
C LEU A 64 3.40 -7.64 1.64
N LEU A 65 2.73 -8.46 0.81
CA LEU A 65 2.50 -9.86 1.11
C LEU A 65 3.81 -10.66 1.22
N ASP A 66 4.80 -10.38 0.37
CA ASP A 66 6.16 -10.93 0.47
C ASP A 66 6.83 -10.56 1.82
N HIS A 67 6.44 -9.42 2.39
CA HIS A 67 6.85 -8.95 3.73
C HIS A 67 5.91 -9.40 4.86
N CYS A 68 5.15 -10.49 4.66
CA CYS A 68 4.24 -11.10 5.64
C CYS A 68 3.05 -10.23 6.06
N LEU A 69 2.64 -9.24 5.26
CA LEU A 69 1.36 -8.54 5.48
C LEU A 69 0.20 -9.53 5.37
N GLU A 70 -0.70 -9.54 6.35
CA GLU A 70 -1.97 -10.25 6.24
C GLU A 70 -3.09 -9.32 5.71
N GLY A 71 -4.05 -9.91 4.99
CA GLY A 71 -5.21 -9.16 4.49
C GLY A 71 -6.02 -8.46 5.59
N THR A 72 -6.08 -9.05 6.79
CA THR A 72 -6.73 -8.45 7.97
C THR A 72 -6.00 -7.19 8.44
N GLU A 73 -4.67 -7.20 8.45
CA GLU A 73 -3.84 -6.06 8.86
C GLU A 73 -4.02 -4.89 7.90
N LEU A 74 -4.09 -5.16 6.58
CA LEU A 74 -4.40 -4.14 5.58
C LEU A 74 -5.76 -3.47 5.84
N ILE A 75 -6.80 -4.27 6.10
CA ILE A 75 -8.14 -3.76 6.41
C ILE A 75 -8.11 -2.90 7.67
N LEU A 76 -7.41 -3.36 8.72
CA LEU A 76 -7.29 -2.64 9.98
C LEU A 76 -6.56 -1.31 9.80
N ILE A 77 -5.41 -1.30 9.14
CA ILE A 77 -4.60 -0.09 8.92
C ILE A 77 -5.39 0.91 8.07
N ASN A 78 -6.00 0.48 6.98
CA ASN A 78 -6.85 1.35 6.16
C ASN A 78 -7.98 1.98 7.00
N SER A 79 -8.63 1.17 7.85
CA SER A 79 -9.71 1.64 8.73
C SER A 79 -9.23 2.63 9.80
N ILE A 80 -8.00 2.49 10.31
CA ILE A 80 -7.41 3.42 11.28
C ILE A 80 -7.04 4.73 10.60
N VAL A 81 -6.34 4.65 9.47
CA VAL A 81 -5.82 5.82 8.75
C VAL A 81 -6.94 6.66 8.15
N ASN A 82 -7.98 6.01 7.62
CA ASN A 82 -9.13 6.68 6.99
C ASN A 82 -10.32 6.83 7.94
N ARG A 83 -10.15 6.56 9.23
CA ARG A 83 -11.18 6.91 10.22
C ARG A 83 -11.26 8.43 10.22
N LYS A 84 -12.25 8.98 9.51
CA LYS A 84 -12.65 10.38 9.70
C LYS A 84 -12.77 10.58 11.21
N ALA A 85 -12.01 11.52 11.76
CA ALA A 85 -12.34 12.08 13.04
C ALA A 85 -13.83 12.41 12.98
N GLY A 86 -14.64 11.67 13.74
CA GLY A 86 -16.02 12.04 13.96
C GLY A 86 -16.00 13.29 14.81
N THR A 87 -15.84 14.44 14.17
CA THR A 87 -16.00 15.79 14.72
C THR A 87 -16.59 16.65 13.64
#